data_AF-A0A7S0PV76-F1
#
_entry.id   AF-A0A7S0PV76-F1
#
_cell.length_a   1.000
_cell.length_b   1.000
_cell.length_c   1.000
_cell.angle_alpha   90.00
_cell.angle_beta   90.00
_cell.angle_gamma   90.00
#
_symmetry.space_group_name_H-M   'P 1'
#
loop_
_entity.id
_entity.type
_entity.pdbx_description
1 polymer ?
#
loop_
_entity_poly.entity_id
_entity_poly.type
_entity_poly.pdbx_seq_one_letter_code
_entity_poly.pdbx_strand_id
1 'polypeptide(L)'
;GGSGRLGGGGRSSSGGGNSRSDSVRAQPVREEKVQEEESDDEVDEDYESHPLNGEWTFWFDKRQSHNYRAKKEQQHYESNLKLVGDFEDVETFWQFFNNMTKASQIEVTANYH
;
A
#
# COMPACT_ATOMS: atom_id res chain seq x y z
N GLY A 1 40.64 46.43 15.61
CA GLY A 1 41.90 46.45 14.85
C GLY A 1 42.86 45.49 15.49
N GLY A 2 43.49 44.60 14.73
CA GLY A 2 44.43 43.60 15.23
C GLY A 2 44.69 42.51 14.21
N SER A 3 45.58 42.80 13.27
CA SER A 3 46.05 41.92 12.19
C SER A 3 47.20 41.01 12.64
N GLY A 4 47.38 39.86 11.98
CA GLY A 4 48.62 39.06 12.01
C GLY A 4 48.37 37.56 11.85
N ARG A 5 48.25 36.99 10.64
CA ARG A 5 49.26 36.55 9.65
C ARG A 5 50.26 35.44 10.09
N LEU A 6 50.10 34.31 9.39
CA LEU A 6 51.11 33.44 8.75
C LEU A 6 51.97 32.47 9.59
N GLY A 7 51.90 31.18 9.21
CA GLY A 7 53.11 30.45 8.83
C GLY A 7 53.28 29.03 9.37
N GLY A 8 53.12 28.03 8.48
CA GLY A 8 54.17 27.04 8.24
C GLY A 8 54.12 25.70 8.98
N GLY A 9 54.34 24.63 8.21
CA GLY A 9 55.04 23.43 8.70
C GLY A 9 54.25 22.14 8.62
N GLY A 10 54.30 21.46 7.47
CA GLY A 10 53.87 20.07 7.35
C GLY A 10 54.75 19.12 8.15
N ARG A 11 54.15 18.03 8.63
CA ARG A 11 54.85 16.78 8.95
C ARG A 11 53.94 15.62 8.56
N SER A 12 54.37 14.88 7.55
CA SER A 12 53.86 13.57 7.21
C SER A 12 54.37 12.54 8.20
N SER A 13 53.48 11.70 8.72
CA SER A 13 53.78 10.38 9.31
C SER A 13 52.46 9.59 9.31
N SER A 14 52.23 8.76 8.30
CA SER A 14 52.46 7.31 8.31
C SER A 14 51.66 6.56 9.38
N GLY A 15 50.79 5.67 8.91
CA GLY A 15 50.50 4.43 9.64
C GLY A 15 49.03 4.11 9.82
N GLY A 16 48.64 2.98 9.22
CA GLY A 16 47.68 2.07 9.86
C GLY A 16 46.23 2.23 9.43
N GLY A 17 45.89 1.59 8.32
CA GLY A 17 44.55 1.03 8.20
C GLY A 17 44.34 -0.03 9.28
N ASN A 18 43.12 -0.12 9.82
CA ASN A 18 42.31 -1.29 9.49
C ASN A 18 40.85 -1.02 9.84
N SER A 19 40.03 -1.13 8.81
CA SER A 19 38.58 -1.21 8.84
C SER A 19 38.13 -2.26 9.86
N ARG A 20 37.16 -1.87 10.70
CA ARG A 20 36.46 -2.81 11.57
C ARG A 20 35.62 -3.73 10.69
N SER A 21 35.90 -5.01 10.82
CA SER A 21 35.24 -6.14 10.21
C SER A 21 33.83 -6.29 10.79
N ASP A 22 32.81 -5.92 10.01
CA ASP A 22 31.45 -6.42 10.21
C ASP A 22 31.25 -7.63 9.31
N SER A 23 31.18 -8.79 9.96
CA SER A 23 30.89 -10.08 9.33
C SER A 23 29.39 -10.14 9.05
N VAL A 24 29.00 -9.69 7.86
CA VAL A 24 27.70 -10.04 7.28
C VAL A 24 27.97 -11.01 6.14
N ARG A 25 27.67 -12.28 6.41
CA ARG A 25 27.66 -13.40 5.47
C ARG A 25 26.87 -12.98 4.22
N ALA A 26 27.59 -12.66 3.15
CA ALA A 26 27.00 -12.37 1.84
C ALA A 26 26.23 -13.61 1.37
N GLN A 27 24.91 -13.48 1.29
CA GLN A 27 24.10 -14.41 0.51
C GLN A 27 24.31 -14.07 -0.97
N PRO A 28 24.47 -15.05 -1.87
CA PRO A 28 24.56 -14.77 -3.29
C PRO A 28 23.21 -14.21 -3.75
N VAL A 29 23.19 -12.94 -4.14
CA VAL A 29 22.12 -12.32 -4.91
C VAL A 29 22.01 -13.12 -6.20
N ARG A 30 20.95 -13.91 -6.34
CA ARG A 30 20.58 -14.50 -7.62
C ARG A 30 20.07 -13.34 -8.47
N GLU A 31 20.81 -12.99 -9.52
CA GLU A 31 20.33 -12.12 -10.58
C GLU A 31 19.15 -12.83 -11.27
N GLU A 32 17.93 -12.44 -10.90
CA GLU A 32 16.74 -12.82 -11.65
C GLU A 32 16.71 -11.95 -12.91
N LYS A 33 17.10 -12.55 -14.03
CA LYS A 33 17.01 -11.97 -15.36
C LYS A 33 15.52 -11.75 -15.67
N VAL A 34 15.04 -10.52 -15.47
CA VAL A 34 13.73 -10.09 -15.95
C VAL A 34 13.78 -10.14 -17.48
N GLN A 35 13.10 -11.11 -18.05
CA GLN A 35 12.81 -11.17 -19.47
C GLN A 35 11.51 -10.42 -19.66
N GLU A 36 11.61 -9.19 -20.18
CA GLU A 36 10.48 -8.48 -20.78
C GLU A 36 10.11 -9.27 -22.04
N GLU A 37 9.19 -10.21 -21.91
CA GLU A 37 8.51 -10.81 -23.03
C GLU A 37 7.37 -9.85 -23.41
N GLU A 38 7.62 -8.98 -24.40
CA GLU A 38 6.55 -8.34 -25.17
C GLU A 38 5.85 -9.47 -25.95
N SER A 39 4.82 -10.05 -25.34
CA SER A 39 3.88 -10.87 -26.08
C SER A 39 2.86 -9.94 -26.74
N ASP A 40 3.02 -9.79 -28.05
CA ASP A 40 2.03 -9.18 -28.95
C ASP A 40 0.91 -10.22 -29.16
N ASP A 41 0.18 -10.50 -28.08
CA ASP A 41 -1.01 -11.35 -28.11
C ASP A 41 -2.15 -10.52 -28.69
N GLU A 42 -2.60 -10.93 -29.87
CA GLU A 42 -3.86 -10.51 -30.47
C GLU A 42 -4.95 -10.76 -29.42
N VAL A 43 -5.40 -9.70 -28.74
CA VAL A 43 -6.36 -9.77 -27.63
C VAL A 43 -7.67 -10.26 -28.21
N ASP A 44 -7.93 -11.56 -28.10
CA ASP A 44 -9.27 -12.09 -28.21
C ASP A 44 -10.12 -11.33 -27.18
N GLU A 45 -10.96 -10.40 -27.65
CA GLU A 45 -11.84 -9.53 -26.84
C GLU A 45 -12.94 -10.31 -26.11
N ASP A 46 -12.86 -11.63 -26.06
CA ASP A 46 -13.65 -12.46 -25.15
C ASP A 46 -12.95 -12.42 -23.79
N TYR A 47 -13.15 -11.33 -23.04
CA TYR A 47 -12.87 -11.31 -21.62
C TYR A 47 -13.68 -12.46 -21.00
N GLU A 48 -13.04 -13.62 -20.81
CA GLU A 48 -13.63 -14.76 -20.12
C GLU A 48 -14.10 -14.28 -18.75
N SER A 49 -15.40 -14.03 -18.62
CA SER A 49 -16.02 -13.66 -17.36
C SER A 49 -15.98 -14.87 -16.45
N HIS A 50 -15.50 -14.69 -15.22
CA HIS A 50 -15.42 -15.75 -14.24
C HIS A 50 -16.59 -15.62 -13.25
N PRO A 51 -17.71 -16.35 -13.44
CA PRO A 51 -18.86 -16.24 -12.57
C PRO A 51 -18.55 -16.74 -11.16
N LEU A 52 -19.05 -16.02 -10.16
CA LEU A 52 -19.06 -16.43 -8.77
C LEU A 52 -20.21 -17.43 -8.53
N ASN A 53 -20.10 -18.22 -7.46
CA ASN A 53 -21.15 -19.18 -7.09
C ASN A 53 -22.47 -18.51 -6.65
N GLY A 54 -22.47 -17.20 -6.42
CA GLY A 54 -23.64 -16.41 -6.05
C GLY A 54 -23.36 -14.93 -6.18
N GLU A 55 -24.43 -14.14 -6.20
CA GLU A 55 -24.38 -12.68 -6.21
C GLU A 55 -23.91 -12.16 -4.85
N TRP A 56 -23.02 -11.18 -4.88
CA TRP A 56 -22.53 -10.49 -3.69
C TRP A 56 -22.84 -9.01 -3.78
N THR A 57 -22.93 -8.38 -2.61
CA THR A 57 -23.19 -6.95 -2.51
C THR A 57 -22.25 -6.35 -1.48
N PHE A 58 -21.49 -5.34 -1.89
CA PHE A 58 -20.72 -4.53 -0.96
C PHE A 58 -21.58 -3.44 -0.34
N TRP A 59 -21.47 -3.31 0.98
CA TRP A 59 -22.10 -2.25 1.75
C TRP A 59 -21.06 -1.47 2.56
N PHE A 60 -21.36 -0.20 2.80
CA PHE A 60 -20.55 0.68 3.65
C PHE A 60 -21.44 1.35 4.70
N ASP A 61 -21.09 1.18 5.98
CA ASP A 61 -21.72 1.88 7.10
C ASP A 61 -20.74 2.88 7.70
N LYS A 62 -21.22 4.07 8.06
CA LYS A 62 -20.44 5.07 8.81
C LYS A 62 -21.30 5.72 9.90
N ARG A 63 -20.87 5.57 11.16
CA ARG A 63 -21.53 6.21 12.30
C ARG A 63 -21.03 7.64 12.49
N GLN A 64 -21.95 8.57 12.73
CA GLN A 64 -21.61 9.97 13.05
C GLN A 64 -20.96 10.05 14.44
N SER A 65 -19.64 10.23 14.50
CA SER A 65 -18.85 10.24 15.74
C SER A 65 -19.22 11.34 16.75
N HIS A 66 -19.96 12.38 16.37
CA HIS A 66 -20.12 13.59 17.21
C HIS A 66 -21.37 13.61 18.10
N ASN A 67 -22.30 12.67 17.95
CA ASN A 67 -23.56 12.71 18.68
C ASN A 67 -23.61 11.60 19.74
N TYR A 68 -23.34 11.96 21.00
CA TYR A 68 -23.50 11.12 22.20
C TYR A 68 -24.88 10.42 22.33
N ARG A 69 -25.87 10.84 21.52
CA ARG A 69 -27.22 10.28 21.43
C ARG A 69 -27.37 9.09 20.47
N ALA A 70 -26.33 8.69 19.74
CA ALA A 70 -26.40 7.56 18.79
C ALA A 70 -26.52 6.17 19.44
N LYS A 71 -26.49 6.06 20.79
CA LYS A 71 -26.64 4.80 21.53
C LYS A 71 -27.98 4.04 21.33
N LYS A 72 -28.95 4.59 20.59
CA LYS A 72 -30.16 3.86 20.11
C LYS A 72 -29.89 3.33 18.70
N GLU A 73 -28.99 2.36 18.61
CA GLU A 73 -28.19 2.08 17.41
C GLU A 73 -28.86 1.16 16.35
N GLN A 74 -29.98 0.50 16.67
CA GLN A 74 -30.69 -0.36 15.70
C GLN A 74 -31.53 0.43 14.68
N GLN A 75 -32.22 1.50 15.08
CA GLN A 75 -33.07 2.29 14.17
C GLN A 75 -32.25 3.11 13.15
N HIS A 76 -30.96 3.31 13.41
CA HIS A 76 -30.07 4.09 12.55
C HIS A 76 -29.14 3.24 11.69
N TYR A 77 -29.03 1.94 11.93
CA TYR A 77 -28.13 1.07 11.17
C TYR A 77 -28.49 1.07 9.68
N GLU A 78 -29.76 0.80 9.35
CA GLU A 78 -30.26 0.85 7.97
C GLU A 78 -30.05 2.24 7.32
N SER A 79 -30.15 3.31 8.10
CA SER A 79 -29.97 4.68 7.58
C SER A 79 -28.52 5.05 7.26
N ASN A 80 -27.56 4.38 7.88
CA ASN A 80 -26.13 4.63 7.66
C ASN A 80 -25.50 3.68 6.65
N LEU A 81 -26.17 2.55 6.36
CA LEU A 81 -25.80 1.61 5.31
C LEU A 81 -25.95 2.26 3.94
N LYS A 82 -24.89 2.13 3.14
CA LYS A 82 -24.83 2.58 1.75
C LYS A 82 -24.44 1.42 0.87
N LEU A 83 -25.23 1.19 -0.18
CA LEU A 83 -24.88 0.27 -1.24
C LEU A 83 -23.63 0.80 -1.96
N VAL A 84 -22.61 -0.04 -2.11
CA VAL A 84 -21.41 0.27 -2.88
C VAL A 84 -21.52 -0.35 -4.28
N GLY A 85 -21.99 -1.60 -4.36
CA GLY A 85 -22.27 -2.27 -5.63
C GLY A 85 -22.61 -3.74 -5.45
N ASP A 86 -23.33 -4.27 -6.43
CA ASP A 86 -23.62 -5.69 -6.66
C ASP A 86 -22.68 -6.27 -7.72
N PHE A 87 -22.34 -7.55 -7.60
CA PHE A 87 -21.50 -8.25 -8.57
C PHE A 87 -21.72 -9.76 -8.53
N GLU A 88 -21.61 -10.38 -9.71
CA GLU A 88 -21.77 -11.82 -9.92
C GLU A 88 -20.54 -12.48 -10.56
N ASP A 89 -19.51 -11.71 -10.92
CA ASP A 89 -18.26 -12.19 -11.52
C ASP A 89 -17.00 -11.64 -10.80
N VAL A 90 -15.86 -12.25 -11.08
CA VAL A 90 -14.57 -11.89 -10.47
C VAL A 90 -14.04 -10.56 -11.00
N GLU A 91 -14.27 -10.25 -12.27
CA GLU A 91 -13.81 -9.04 -12.93
C GLU A 91 -14.43 -7.79 -12.29
N THR A 92 -15.74 -7.82 -12.07
CA THR A 92 -16.52 -6.74 -11.44
C THR A 92 -16.17 -6.62 -9.96
N PHE A 93 -15.96 -7.74 -9.25
CA PHE A 93 -15.41 -7.71 -7.90
C PHE A 93 -14.11 -6.90 -7.83
N TRP A 94 -13.14 -7.19 -8.71
CA TRP A 94 -11.85 -6.50 -8.71
C TRP A 94 -11.96 -5.02 -9.11
N GLN A 95 -12.88 -4.69 -10.03
CA GLN A 95 -13.18 -3.29 -10.36
C GLN A 95 -13.65 -2.51 -9.13
N PHE A 96 -14.56 -3.07 -8.34
CA PHE A 96 -14.98 -2.43 -7.09
C PHE A 96 -13.83 -2.39 -6.08
N PHE A 97 -13.24 -3.53 -5.75
CA PHE A 97 -12.24 -3.66 -4.69
C PHE A 97 -11.03 -2.75 -4.88
N ASN A 98 -10.50 -2.64 -6.11
CA ASN A 98 -9.32 -1.83 -6.39
C ASN A 98 -9.59 -0.32 -6.30
N ASN A 99 -10.85 0.10 -6.48
CA ASN A 99 -11.26 1.50 -6.41
C ASN A 99 -11.78 1.90 -5.02
N MET A 100 -11.90 0.95 -4.08
CA MET A 100 -12.29 1.25 -2.71
C MET A 100 -11.15 1.79 -1.87
N THR A 101 -11.51 2.64 -0.90
CA THR A 101 -10.58 3.08 0.15
C THR A 101 -10.14 1.87 0.97
N LYS A 102 -8.83 1.78 1.23
CA LYS A 102 -8.27 0.69 2.07
C LYS A 102 -8.92 0.70 3.45
N ALA A 103 -9.17 -0.48 4.01
CA ALA A 103 -9.75 -0.63 5.35
C ALA A 103 -8.94 0.06 6.47
N SER A 104 -7.63 0.29 6.28
CA SER A 104 -6.80 1.04 7.23
C SER A 104 -6.95 2.56 7.14
N GLN A 105 -7.59 3.07 6.09
CA GLN A 105 -7.73 4.49 5.78
C GLN A 105 -9.17 4.99 5.95
N ILE A 106 -10.14 4.10 6.18
CA ILE A 106 -11.49 4.49 6.55
C ILE A 106 -11.55 4.92 8.02
N GLU A 107 -12.57 5.70 8.38
CA GLU A 107 -12.75 6.18 9.75
C GLU A 107 -13.00 5.01 10.73
N VAL A 108 -12.55 5.18 11.97
CA VAL A 108 -12.73 4.17 13.04
C VAL A 108 -14.22 3.84 13.29
N THR A 109 -15.12 4.75 12.94
CA THR A 109 -16.57 4.57 13.07
C THR A 109 -17.23 4.03 11.80
N ALA A 110 -16.45 3.65 10.78
CA ALA A 110 -16.93 3.15 9.50
C ALA A 110 -16.51 1.69 9.25
N ASN A 111 -17.31 0.97 8.47
CA ASN A 111 -17.14 -0.45 8.18
C ASN A 111 -17.55 -0.76 6.74
N TYR A 112 -16.88 -1.74 6.12
CA TYR A 112 -17.35 -2.43 4.93
C TYR A 112 -18.01 -3.76 5.32
N HIS A 113 -19.04 -4.15 4.58
CA HIS A 113 -19.77 -5.41 4.73
C HIS A 113 -19.92 -6.09 3.38
#